data_AF-B1XU81-F1
#
_entry.id   AF-B1XU81-F1
#
_cell.length_a   1.000
_cell.length_b   1.000
_cell.length_c   1.000
_cell.angle_alpha   90.00
_cell.angle_beta   90.00
_cell.angle_gamma   90.00
#
_symmetry.space_group_name_H-M   'P 1'
#
loop_
_entity.id
_entity.type
_entity.pdbx_description
1 polymer ?
#
loop_
_entity_poly.entity_id
_entity_poly.type
_entity_poly.pdbx_seq_one_letter_code
_entity_poly.pdbx_strand_id
1 'polypeptide(L)'
;MDRTGLILDIFSQRAQSHIGKAQVELAQVRYRMSRLVRAWSHLERQRGGIGVRGGPGETQMELDCRMLATKAKRLENELEKLQRQQRTQRRA
;
A
#
# COMPACT_ATOMS: atom_id res chain seq x y z
N MET A 1 6.22 11.55 12.21
CA MET A 1 4.98 10.81 11.90
C MET A 1 3.95 11.84 11.42
N ASP A 2 3.49 11.74 10.18
CA ASP A 2 2.41 12.58 9.65
C ASP A 2 1.03 12.08 10.12
N ARG A 3 0.04 12.97 10.10
CA ARG A 3 -1.33 12.72 10.60
C ARG A 3 -1.94 11.44 10.03
N THR A 4 -1.73 11.17 8.74
CA THR A 4 -2.27 9.98 8.08
C THR A 4 -1.65 8.70 8.63
N GLY A 5 -0.34 8.68 8.87
CA GLY A 5 0.34 7.54 9.50
C GLY A 5 -0.22 7.25 10.90
N LEU A 6 -0.38 8.29 11.73
CA LEU A 6 -0.96 8.15 13.07
C LEU A 6 -2.40 7.59 13.03
N ILE A 7 -3.24 8.07 12.11
CA ILE A 7 -4.61 7.57 11.95
C ILE A 7 -4.61 6.08 11.58
N LEU A 8 -3.74 5.67 10.66
CA LEU A 8 -3.63 4.27 10.25
C LEU A 8 -3.13 3.38 11.39
N ASP A 9 -2.23 3.88 12.23
CA ASP A 9 -1.77 3.14 13.41
C ASP A 9 -2.89 2.97 14.44
N ILE A 10 -3.64 4.04 14.74
CA ILE A 10 -4.83 3.97 15.63
C ILE A 10 -5.86 2.98 15.08
N PHE A 11 -6.13 3.01 13.77
CA PHE A 11 -7.06 2.06 13.15
C PHE A 11 -6.55 0.62 13.22
N SER A 12 -5.24 0.39 13.06
CA SER A 12 -4.69 -0.96 13.16
C SER A 12 -4.83 -1.54 14.57
N GLN A 13 -4.67 -0.71 15.60
CA GLN A 13 -4.88 -1.10 16.99
C GLN A 13 -6.36 -1.36 17.31
N ARG A 14 -7.28 -0.63 16.66
CA ARG A 14 -8.73 -0.74 16.92
C ARG A 14 -9.45 -1.78 16.05
N ALA A 15 -8.87 -2.18 14.93
CA ALA A 15 -9.50 -3.12 14.01
C ALA A 15 -9.59 -4.53 14.61
N GLN A 16 -10.78 -4.92 15.06
CA GLN A 16 -11.02 -6.24 15.64
C GLN A 16 -11.54 -7.26 14.62
N SER A 17 -12.41 -6.83 13.69
CA SER A 17 -12.99 -7.72 12.68
C SER A 17 -12.00 -8.05 11.57
N HIS A 18 -12.11 -9.24 10.98
CA HIS A 18 -11.28 -9.66 9.84
C HIS A 18 -11.38 -8.67 8.67
N ILE A 19 -12.59 -8.17 8.38
CA ILE A 19 -12.84 -7.17 7.33
C ILE A 19 -12.15 -5.85 7.67
N GLY A 20 -12.27 -5.37 8.91
CA GLY A 20 -11.63 -4.14 9.36
C GLY A 20 -10.10 -4.24 9.29
N LYS A 21 -9.54 -5.37 9.71
CA LYS A 21 -8.09 -5.62 9.63
C LYS A 21 -7.60 -5.59 8.18
N ALA A 22 -8.31 -6.26 7.26
CA ALA A 22 -7.98 -6.26 5.84
C ALA A 22 -8.07 -4.85 5.21
N GLN A 23 -9.06 -4.05 5.59
CA GLN A 23 -9.19 -2.66 5.13
C GLN A 23 -8.03 -1.77 5.62
N VAL A 24 -7.66 -1.89 6.89
CA VAL A 24 -6.55 -1.12 7.45
C VAL A 24 -5.23 -1.52 6.82
N GLU A 25 -4.99 -2.82 6.61
CA GLU A 25 -3.77 -3.29 5.94
C GLU A 25 -3.70 -2.76 4.50
N LEU A 26 -4.80 -2.82 3.76
CA LEU A 26 -4.87 -2.25 2.40
C LEU A 26 -4.55 -0.74 2.41
N ALA A 27 -5.12 0.00 3.35
CA ALA A 27 -4.86 1.43 3.50
C ALA A 27 -3.39 1.72 3.83
N GLN A 28 -2.77 0.91 4.71
CA GLN A 28 -1.34 1.02 5.03
C GLN A 28 -0.45 0.74 3.81
N VAL A 29 -0.76 -0.29 3.01
CA VAL A 29 0.00 -0.60 1.78
C VAL A 29 -0.08 0.57 0.79
N ARG A 30 -1.29 1.06 0.50
CA ARG A 30 -1.50 2.20 -0.42
C ARG A 30 -0.80 3.46 0.07
N TYR A 31 -0.87 3.73 1.37
CA TYR A 31 -0.18 4.86 1.99
C TYR A 31 1.34 4.74 1.86
N ARG A 32 1.94 3.57 2.14
CA ARG A 32 3.38 3.31 1.93
C ARG A 32 3.80 3.52 0.49
N MET A 33 3.05 3.01 -0.49
CA MET A 33 3.31 3.21 -1.92
C MET A 33 3.40 4.70 -2.28
N SER A 34 2.41 5.50 -1.84
CA SER A 34 2.36 6.94 -2.12
C SER A 34 3.52 7.75 -1.53
N ARG A 35 4.17 7.19 -0.50
CA ARG A 35 5.34 7.81 0.16
C ARG A 35 6.65 7.30 -0.40
N LEU A 36 6.71 6.04 -0.83
CA LEU A 36 7.87 5.47 -1.50
C LEU A 36 8.22 6.30 -2.75
N VAL A 37 7.23 6.56 -3.62
CA VAL A 37 7.42 7.38 -4.82
C VAL A 37 7.93 8.81 -4.50
N ARG A 38 7.45 9.40 -3.39
CA ARG A 38 7.91 10.74 -2.95
C ARG A 38 9.32 10.75 -2.38
N ALA A 39 9.70 9.72 -1.61
CA ALA A 39 11.04 9.62 -1.06
C ALA A 39 12.09 9.45 -2.16
N TRP A 40 11.79 8.63 -3.16
CA TRP A 40 12.70 8.36 -4.28
C TRP A 40 12.83 9.54 -5.25
N SER A 41 11.73 10.23 -5.58
CA SER A 41 11.79 11.46 -6.39
C SER A 41 12.60 12.60 -5.74
N HIS A 42 12.74 12.61 -4.41
CA HIS A 42 13.64 13.51 -3.71
C HIS A 42 15.10 13.04 -3.78
N LEU A 43 15.34 11.74 -3.67
CA LEU A 43 16.67 11.12 -3.79
C LEU A 43 17.29 11.31 -5.18
N GLU A 44 16.48 11.18 -6.23
CA GLU A 44 16.90 11.37 -7.62
C GLU A 44 17.34 12.82 -7.87
N ARG A 45 16.69 13.80 -7.23
CA ARG A 45 17.12 15.21 -7.26
C ARG A 45 18.39 15.47 -6.46
N GLN A 46 18.57 14.84 -5.29
CA GLN A 46 19.80 14.99 -4.50
C GLN A 46 21.02 14.37 -5.17
N ARG A 47 20.84 13.26 -5.91
CA ARG A 47 21.93 12.64 -6.69
C ARG A 47 22.29 13.40 -7.96
N GLY A 48 21.56 14.48 -8.29
CA GLY A 48 22.00 15.49 -9.24
C GLY A 48 22.32 14.95 -10.63
N GLY A 49 21.30 14.59 -11.42
CA GLY A 49 21.30 14.64 -12.89
C GLY A 49 22.36 13.86 -13.69
N ILE A 50 23.34 13.21 -13.07
CA ILE A 50 24.49 12.60 -13.74
C ILE A 50 24.48 11.10 -13.40
N GLY A 51 23.93 10.28 -14.30
CA GLY A 51 24.35 8.88 -14.41
C GLY A 51 23.31 7.76 -14.33
N VAL A 52 22.01 8.00 -14.21
CA VAL A 52 21.00 6.90 -14.25
C VAL A 52 20.24 6.77 -15.57
N ARG A 53 20.70 7.46 -16.62
CA ARG A 53 20.22 7.20 -17.98
C ARG A 53 21.00 6.03 -18.59
N GLY A 54 20.42 4.83 -18.59
CA GLY A 54 20.73 3.83 -19.61
C GLY A 54 21.07 2.42 -19.11
N GLY A 55 20.05 1.67 -18.69
CA GLY A 55 20.05 0.21 -18.73
C GLY A 55 18.61 -0.30 -18.75
N PRO A 56 18.25 -1.33 -19.54
CA PRO A 56 16.88 -1.86 -19.63
C PRO A 56 16.43 -2.65 -18.39
N GLY A 57 16.99 -2.32 -17.22
CA GLY A 57 16.69 -2.96 -15.94
C GLY A 57 15.61 -2.19 -15.18
N GLU A 58 14.60 -2.92 -14.73
CA GLU A 58 13.58 -2.43 -13.79
C GLU A 58 14.30 -1.77 -12.60
N THR A 59 14.00 -0.50 -12.32
CA THR A 59 14.60 0.19 -11.19
C THR A 59 14.16 -0.49 -9.90
N GLN A 60 15.00 -0.50 -8.86
CA GLN A 60 14.61 -1.05 -7.55
C GLN A 60 13.31 -0.41 -7.03
N MET A 61 13.07 0.87 -7.35
CA MET A 61 11.81 1.57 -7.04
C MET A 61 10.62 0.99 -7.80
N GLU A 62 10.75 0.70 -9.09
CA GLU A 62 9.68 0.07 -9.88
C GLU A 62 9.35 -1.33 -9.37
N LEU A 63 10.38 -2.13 -9.06
CA LEU A 63 10.22 -3.44 -8.42
C LEU A 63 9.46 -3.33 -7.09
N ASP A 64 9.89 -2.45 -6.19
CA ASP A 64 9.25 -2.28 -4.88
C ASP A 64 7.80 -1.78 -5.03
N CYS A 65 7.56 -0.83 -5.94
CA CYS A 65 6.23 -0.31 -6.22
C CYS A 65 5.32 -1.41 -6.79
N ARG A 66 5.84 -2.24 -7.69
CA ARG A 66 5.14 -3.38 -8.29
C ARG A 66 4.82 -4.46 -7.25
N MET A 67 5.73 -4.77 -6.34
CA MET A 67 5.49 -5.70 -5.24
C MET A 67 4.37 -5.20 -4.32
N LEU A 68 4.42 -3.92 -3.93
CA LEU A 68 3.36 -3.31 -3.11
C LEU A 68 2.02 -3.24 -3.85
N ALA A 69 2.02 -2.93 -5.15
CA ALA A 69 0.81 -2.91 -5.98
C ALA A 69 0.19 -4.31 -6.08
N THR A 70 1.01 -5.34 -6.25
CA THR A 70 0.56 -6.74 -6.27
C THR A 70 -0.04 -7.13 -4.93
N LYS A 71 0.59 -6.71 -3.81
CA LYS A 71 0.05 -6.93 -2.46
C LYS A 71 -1.29 -6.21 -2.27
N ALA A 72 -1.40 -4.94 -2.69
CA ALA A 72 -2.64 -4.18 -2.62
C ALA A 72 -3.78 -4.87 -3.38
N LYS A 73 -3.51 -5.32 -4.62
CA LYS A 73 -4.48 -6.05 -5.45
C LYS A 73 -4.94 -7.36 -4.80
N ARG A 74 -4.03 -8.10 -4.15
CA ARG A 74 -4.39 -9.30 -3.39
C ARG A 74 -5.33 -8.98 -2.22
N LEU A 75 -5.01 -7.95 -1.44
CA LEU A 75 -5.83 -7.52 -0.30
C LEU A 75 -7.20 -7.00 -0.73
N GLU A 76 -7.29 -6.30 -1.87
CA GLU A 76 -8.56 -5.86 -2.45
C GLU A 76 -9.47 -7.05 -2.81
N ASN A 77 -8.92 -8.06 -3.48
CA ASN A 77 -9.67 -9.26 -3.86
C ASN A 77 -10.14 -10.04 -2.63
N GLU A 78 -9.31 -10.13 -1.59
CA GLU A 78 -9.66 -10.78 -0.33
C GLU A 78 -10.76 -10.01 0.40
N LEU A 79 -10.63 -8.68 0.47
CA LEU A 79 -11.65 -7.81 1.06
C LEU A 79 -12.99 -7.95 0.33
N GLU A 80 -12.99 -8.01 -1.00
CA GLU A 80 -14.21 -8.19 -1.78
C GLU A 80 -14.88 -9.54 -1.47
N LYS A 81 -14.11 -10.62 -1.35
CA LYS A 81 -14.62 -11.94 -0.95
C LYS A 81 -15.24 -11.90 0.44
N LEU A 82 -14.56 -11.30 1.42
CA LEU A 82 -15.06 -11.17 2.80
C LEU A 82 -16.34 -10.33 2.86
N GLN A 83 -16.42 -9.25 2.08
CA GLN A 83 -17.62 -8.41 2.00
C GLN A 83 -18.81 -9.17 1.40
N ARG A 84 -18.58 -9.98 0.36
CA ARG A 84 -19.62 -10.85 -0.22
C ARG A 84 -20.13 -11.86 0.80
N GLN A 85 -19.23 -12.55 1.52
CA GLN A 85 -19.59 -13.50 2.57
C GLN A 85 -20.41 -12.85 3.69
N GLN A 86 -20.00 -11.67 4.16
CA GLN A 86 -20.73 -10.94 5.19
C GLN A 86 -22.13 -10.51 4.72
N ARG A 87 -22.28 -10.10 3.45
CA ARG A 87 -23.60 -9.77 2.89
C ARG A 87 -24.52 -10.99 2.84
N THR A 88 -24.00 -12.16 2.50
CA THR A 88 -24.78 -13.41 2.51
C THR A 88 -25.21 -13.79 3.93
N GLN A 89 -24.31 -13.73 4.91
CA GLN A 89 -24.64 -14.02 6.31
C GLN A 89 -25.67 -13.06 6.91
N ARG A 90 -25.70 -11.79 6.48
CA ARG A 90 -26.68 -10.79 6.96
C ARG A 90 -28.08 -10.93 6.33
N ARG A 91 -28.23 -11.76 5.31
CA ARG A 91 -29.51 -11.97 4.60
C ARG A 91 -30.23 -13.26 5.01
N ALA A 92 -29.56 -14.14 5.76
CA ALA A 92 -30.13 -15.35 6.35
C ALA A 92 -30.61 -15.05 7.78
#